data_AF-A0A7V4F225-F1
#
_entry.id   AF-A0A7V4F225-F1
#
_cell.length_a   1.000
_cell.length_b   1.000
_cell.length_c   1.000
_cell.angle_alpha   90.00
_cell.angle_beta   90.00
_cell.angle_gamma   90.00
#
_symmetry.space_group_name_H-M   'P 1'
#
loop_
_entity.id
_entity.type
_entity.pdbx_description
1 polymer ?
#
loop_
_entity_poly.entity_id
_entity_poly.type
_entity_poly.pdbx_seq_one_letter_code
_entity_poly.pdbx_strand_id
1 'polypeptide(L)'
;MQLERLNEIFRAKLSDEDFKRLSEFIYREYGIKMPPAKKVMLQGRLQKRLRELDITSFRDYVDYVFSKEGQDNEIIHMIDVVSTNKTDFFREPVHFEFLSQEVVPRFVQETGLRYPLKIWSAGCSSGEEPYTIAITLMECKEKFPALEFQIL
;
A
#
# COMPACT_ATOMS: atom_id res chain seq x y z
N MET A 1 33.93 5.46 10.16
CA MET A 1 32.89 4.76 10.96
C MET A 1 31.49 4.82 10.36
N GLN A 2 30.77 5.97 10.31
CA GLN A 2 29.40 6.02 9.74
C GLN A 2 29.34 5.75 8.21
N LEU A 3 30.27 6.31 7.44
CA LEU A 3 30.32 6.09 5.98
C LEU A 3 30.65 4.63 5.60
N GLU A 4 31.49 3.96 6.40
CA GLU A 4 31.87 2.57 6.17
C GLU A 4 30.71 1.62 6.43
N ARG A 5 29.97 1.80 7.54
CA ARG A 5 28.73 1.05 7.80
C ARG A 5 27.69 1.24 6.71
N LEU A 6 27.51 2.47 6.25
CA LEU A 6 26.56 2.75 5.17
C LEU A 6 26.95 2.01 3.87
N ASN A 7 28.25 1.97 3.56
CA ASN A 7 28.77 1.21 2.42
C ASN A 7 28.57 -0.31 2.57
N GLU A 8 28.70 -0.86 3.78
CA GLU A 8 28.41 -2.27 4.04
C GLU A 8 26.93 -2.59 3.79
N ILE A 9 26.02 -1.75 4.28
CA ILE A 9 24.57 -1.91 4.07
C ILE A 9 24.21 -1.88 2.59
N PHE A 10 24.80 -0.97 1.81
CA PHE A 10 24.57 -0.91 0.35
C PHE A 10 25.08 -2.14 -0.40
N ARG A 11 26.13 -2.78 0.11
CA ARG A 11 26.70 -4.01 -0.47
C ARG A 11 26.00 -5.28 0.00
N ALA A 12 25.19 -5.20 1.06
CA ALA A 12 24.43 -6.33 1.57
C ALA A 12 23.56 -6.94 0.46
N LYS A 13 23.61 -8.27 0.34
CA LYS A 13 22.82 -9.02 -0.64
C LYS A 13 21.85 -9.94 0.09
N LEU A 14 20.63 -9.98 -0.40
CA LEU A 14 19.63 -10.93 0.07
C LEU A 14 19.95 -12.30 -0.52
N SER A 15 20.13 -13.31 0.32
CA SER A 15 20.36 -14.69 -0.13
C SER A 15 19.06 -15.28 -0.72
N ASP A 16 19.16 -16.36 -1.49
CA ASP A 16 17.95 -17.06 -1.98
C ASP A 16 17.18 -17.73 -0.83
N GLU A 17 17.89 -18.21 0.19
CA GLU A 17 17.30 -18.79 1.39
C GLU A 17 16.50 -17.76 2.18
N ASP A 18 17.10 -16.60 2.48
CA ASP A 18 16.43 -15.53 3.23
C ASP A 18 15.30 -14.90 2.41
N PHE A 19 15.48 -14.77 1.10
CA PHE A 19 14.40 -14.36 0.20
C PHE A 19 13.22 -15.32 0.28
N LYS A 20 13.47 -16.63 0.25
CA LYS A 20 12.42 -17.65 0.35
C LYS A 20 11.70 -17.56 1.69
N ARG A 21 12.42 -17.45 2.82
CA ARG A 21 11.84 -17.27 4.16
C ARG A 21 10.90 -16.07 4.21
N LEU A 22 11.36 -14.91 3.72
CA LEU A 22 10.55 -13.69 3.66
C LEU A 22 9.35 -13.85 2.74
N SER A 23 9.53 -14.39 1.53
CA SER A 23 8.45 -14.58 0.56
C SER A 23 7.35 -15.50 1.10
N GLU A 24 7.71 -16.61 1.74
CA GLU A 24 6.75 -17.56 2.31
C GLU A 24 5.98 -16.92 3.47
N PHE A 25 6.67 -16.19 4.35
CA PHE A 25 6.04 -15.43 5.42
C PHE A 25 5.08 -14.37 4.90
N ILE A 26 5.55 -13.50 3.99
CA ILE A 26 4.76 -12.42 3.40
C ILE A 26 3.52 -12.97 2.71
N TYR A 27 3.64 -14.09 2.00
CA TYR A 27 2.50 -14.73 1.36
C TYR A 27 1.52 -15.31 2.37
N ARG A 28 2.01 -16.00 3.41
CA ARG A 28 1.16 -16.63 4.42
C ARG A 28 0.35 -15.62 5.23
N GLU A 29 0.99 -14.54 5.69
CA GLU A 29 0.35 -13.56 6.57
C GLU A 29 -0.41 -12.47 5.80
N TYR A 30 0.04 -12.08 4.60
CA TYR A 30 -0.49 -10.90 3.87
C TYR A 30 -0.97 -11.21 2.45
N GLY A 31 -0.82 -12.45 1.96
CA GLY A 31 -1.25 -12.85 0.61
C GLY A 31 -0.44 -12.24 -0.54
N ILE A 32 0.62 -11.49 -0.26
CA ILE A 32 1.43 -10.81 -1.28
C ILE A 32 2.41 -11.82 -1.91
N LYS A 33 2.26 -12.06 -3.22
CA LYS A 33 3.17 -12.95 -3.96
C LYS A 33 4.49 -12.26 -4.29
N MET A 34 5.58 -12.87 -3.83
CA MET A 34 6.96 -12.49 -4.14
C MET A 34 7.68 -13.57 -4.95
N PRO A 35 7.41 -13.70 -6.27
CA PRO A 35 8.16 -14.64 -7.12
C PRO A 35 9.64 -14.27 -7.18
N PRO A 36 10.55 -15.19 -7.52
CA PRO A 36 12.00 -14.95 -7.56
C PRO A 36 12.42 -13.71 -8.37
N ALA A 37 11.69 -13.38 -9.45
CA ALA A 37 11.93 -12.17 -10.24
C ALA A 37 11.81 -10.86 -9.44
N LYS A 38 11.07 -10.85 -8.32
CA LYS A 38 10.93 -9.69 -7.42
C LYS A 38 12.01 -9.62 -6.33
N LYS A 39 12.97 -10.55 -6.28
CA LYS A 39 14.04 -10.56 -5.27
C LYS A 39 14.84 -9.26 -5.23
N VAL A 40 15.25 -8.75 -6.40
CA VAL A 40 16.01 -7.50 -6.51
C VAL A 40 15.21 -6.30 -6.01
N MET A 41 13.91 -6.26 -6.33
CA MET A 41 12.99 -5.23 -5.82
C MET A 41 12.90 -5.31 -4.29
N LEU A 42 12.63 -6.50 -3.74
CA LEU A 42 12.49 -6.69 -2.29
C LEU A 42 13.77 -6.27 -1.55
N GLN A 43 14.94 -6.68 -2.05
CA GLN A 43 16.23 -6.27 -1.51
C GLN A 43 16.37 -4.74 -1.49
N GLY A 44 16.09 -4.07 -2.61
CA GLY A 44 16.19 -2.61 -2.70
C GLY A 44 15.26 -1.87 -1.71
N ARG A 45 14.05 -2.40 -1.50
CA ARG A 45 13.10 -1.80 -0.54
C ARG A 45 13.52 -2.04 0.92
N LEU A 46 13.97 -3.24 1.24
CA LEU A 46 14.44 -3.58 2.59
C LEU A 46 15.77 -2.93 2.97
N GLN A 47 16.60 -2.52 2.00
CA GLN A 47 17.81 -1.73 2.30
C GLN A 47 17.51 -0.45 3.11
N LYS A 48 16.30 0.12 2.97
CA LYS A 48 15.87 1.25 3.80
C LYS A 48 15.78 0.84 5.28
N ARG A 49 15.21 -0.33 5.57
CA ARG A 49 15.06 -0.85 6.93
C ARG A 49 16.40 -1.21 7.56
N LEU A 50 17.31 -1.83 6.81
CA LEU A 50 18.68 -2.10 7.28
C LEU A 50 19.38 -0.82 7.75
N ARG A 51 19.21 0.30 7.02
CA ARG A 51 19.76 1.60 7.43
C ARG A 51 19.09 2.18 8.68
N GLU A 52 17.78 2.08 8.78
CA GLU A 52 17.01 2.62 9.92
C GLU A 52 17.32 1.87 11.22
N LEU A 53 17.68 0.58 11.13
CA LEU A 53 18.03 -0.28 12.26
C LEU A 53 19.54 -0.41 12.50
N ASP A 54 20.38 0.21 11.67
CA ASP A 54 21.85 0.04 11.64
C ASP A 54 22.29 -1.45 11.56
N ILE A 55 21.55 -2.25 10.79
CA ILE A 55 21.84 -3.67 10.53
C ILE A 55 22.59 -3.79 9.20
N THR A 56 23.78 -4.41 9.22
CA THR A 56 24.67 -4.46 8.06
C THR A 56 24.49 -5.68 7.15
N SER A 57 23.70 -6.68 7.57
CA SER A 57 23.45 -7.89 6.78
C SER A 57 21.96 -8.24 6.67
N PHE A 58 21.56 -8.79 5.52
CA PHE A 58 20.20 -9.27 5.34
C PHE A 58 19.88 -10.47 6.23
N ARG A 59 20.87 -11.30 6.56
CA ARG A 59 20.66 -12.45 7.42
C ARG A 59 20.26 -12.01 8.82
N ASP A 60 21.01 -11.07 9.39
CA ASP A 60 20.72 -10.51 10.72
C ASP A 60 19.38 -9.80 10.73
N TYR A 61 19.04 -9.08 9.66
CA TYR A 61 17.73 -8.46 9.52
C TYR A 61 16.60 -9.49 9.50
N VAL A 62 16.73 -10.57 8.72
CA VAL A 62 15.72 -11.63 8.63
C VAL A 62 15.57 -12.35 9.97
N ASP A 63 16.68 -12.65 10.65
CA ASP A 63 16.64 -13.30 11.95
C ASP A 63 16.05 -12.37 13.04
N TYR A 64 16.31 -11.05 12.96
CA TYR A 64 15.65 -10.05 13.80
C TYR A 64 14.14 -10.02 13.54
N VAL A 65 13.71 -9.87 12.27
CA VAL A 65 12.29 -9.83 11.87
C VAL A 65 11.51 -11.04 12.40
N PHE A 66 12.12 -12.23 12.38
CA PHE A 66 11.50 -13.47 12.87
C PHE A 66 11.69 -13.75 14.36
N SER A 67 12.47 -12.93 15.06
CA SER A 67 12.54 -12.99 16.52
C SER A 67 11.25 -12.47 17.16
N LYS A 68 11.04 -12.76 18.44
CA LYS A 68 9.89 -12.22 19.19
C LYS A 68 9.84 -10.70 19.14
N GLU A 69 10.99 -10.05 19.33
CA GLU A 69 11.10 -8.59 19.33
C GLU A 69 10.82 -7.99 17.94
N GLY A 70 11.33 -8.60 16.87
CA GLY A 70 11.06 -8.13 15.50
C GLY A 70 9.62 -8.35 15.08
N GLN A 71 8.97 -9.43 15.56
CA GLN A 71 7.54 -9.63 15.34
C GLN A 71 6.69 -8.51 15.94
N ASP A 72 7.06 -8.05 17.14
CA ASP A 72 6.34 -7.00 17.84
C ASP A 72 6.62 -5.59 17.25
N ASN A 73 7.81 -5.36 16.69
CA ASN A 73 8.27 -3.99 16.37
C ASN A 73 8.60 -3.72 14.89
N GLU A 74 9.03 -4.72 14.11
CA GLU A 74 9.57 -4.51 12.75
C GLU A 74 8.64 -5.01 11.64
N ILE A 75 7.78 -5.98 11.90
CA ILE A 75 6.93 -6.59 10.87
C ILE A 75 6.10 -5.56 10.10
N ILE A 76 5.48 -4.61 10.82
CA ILE A 76 4.67 -3.56 10.19
C ILE A 76 5.54 -2.74 9.23
N HIS A 77 6.72 -2.32 9.67
CA HIS A 77 7.62 -1.52 8.84
C HIS A 77 8.21 -2.30 7.66
N MET A 78 8.51 -3.58 7.84
CA MET A 78 8.91 -4.47 6.75
C MET A 78 7.79 -4.52 5.71
N ILE A 79 6.54 -4.72 6.13
CA ILE A 79 5.40 -4.82 5.21
C ILE A 79 5.12 -3.49 4.50
N ASP A 80 5.27 -2.36 5.18
CA ASP A 80 5.10 -1.03 4.58
C ASP A 80 6.06 -0.78 3.42
N VAL A 81 7.31 -1.24 3.53
CA VAL A 81 8.26 -1.15 2.40
C VAL A 81 8.02 -2.24 1.37
N VAL A 82 7.38 -3.36 1.71
CA VAL A 82 7.05 -4.46 0.79
C VAL A 82 5.81 -4.16 -0.04
N SER A 83 4.82 -3.46 0.52
CA SER A 83 3.62 -3.02 -0.19
C SER A 83 3.98 -1.94 -1.23
N THR A 84 3.21 -1.87 -2.31
CA THR A 84 3.39 -0.80 -3.30
C THR A 84 2.43 0.33 -2.96
N ASN A 85 2.87 1.25 -2.10
CA ASN A 85 2.07 2.39 -1.64
C ASN A 85 2.01 3.53 -2.67
N LYS A 86 1.95 3.23 -3.98
CA LYS A 86 1.78 4.29 -4.98
C LYS A 86 0.31 4.67 -5.03
N THR A 87 0.01 5.86 -4.55
CA THR A 87 -1.32 6.49 -4.61
C THR A 87 -1.10 7.95 -5.01
N ASP A 88 -1.92 8.41 -5.94
CA ASP A 88 -1.88 9.77 -6.47
C ASP A 88 -3.34 10.24 -6.54
N PHE A 89 -3.58 11.54 -6.33
CA PHE A 89 -4.89 12.12 -6.62
C PHE A 89 -5.26 11.84 -8.08
N PHE A 90 -6.50 11.45 -8.33
CA PHE A 90 -6.99 11.11 -9.67
C PHE A 90 -6.15 10.05 -10.40
N ARG A 91 -5.57 9.08 -9.67
CA ARG A 91 -4.97 7.90 -10.28
C ARG A 91 -6.00 7.15 -11.12
N GLU A 92 -5.69 6.92 -12.39
CA GLU A 92 -6.60 6.28 -13.36
C GLU A 92 -7.92 7.07 -13.50
N PRO A 93 -7.85 8.32 -14.04
CA PRO A 93 -8.95 9.29 -13.98
C PRO A 93 -10.27 8.81 -14.62
N VAL A 94 -10.17 7.90 -15.59
CA VAL A 94 -11.31 7.26 -16.26
C VAL A 94 -12.31 6.59 -15.30
N HIS A 95 -11.86 6.12 -14.13
CA HIS A 95 -12.77 5.56 -13.12
C HIS A 95 -13.64 6.63 -12.47
N PHE A 96 -13.12 7.83 -12.22
CA PHE A 96 -13.87 8.94 -11.63
C PHE A 96 -14.77 9.62 -12.67
N GLU A 97 -14.36 9.64 -13.93
CA GLU A 97 -15.22 10.00 -15.06
C GLU A 97 -16.43 9.04 -15.14
N PHE A 98 -16.20 7.73 -15.09
CA PHE A 98 -17.28 6.74 -15.06
C PHE A 98 -18.18 6.88 -13.82
N LEU A 99 -17.60 7.13 -12.65
CA LEU A 99 -18.36 7.37 -11.41
C LEU A 99 -19.33 8.55 -11.58
N SER A 100 -18.85 9.68 -12.10
CA SER A 100 -19.64 10.91 -12.25
C SER A 100 -20.63 10.87 -13.41
N GLN A 101 -20.29 10.23 -14.52
CA GLN A 101 -21.09 10.25 -15.75
C GLN A 101 -22.11 9.12 -15.83
N GLU A 102 -21.82 7.96 -15.21
CA GLU A 102 -22.65 6.77 -15.35
C GLU A 102 -23.22 6.31 -14.00
N VAL A 103 -22.37 6.14 -12.99
CA VAL A 103 -22.77 5.53 -11.71
C VAL A 103 -23.72 6.45 -10.92
N VAL A 104 -23.35 7.71 -10.73
CA VAL A 104 -24.16 8.66 -9.95
C VAL A 104 -25.52 8.93 -10.61
N PRO A 105 -25.62 9.25 -11.92
CA PRO A 105 -26.92 9.48 -12.56
C PRO A 105 -27.84 8.26 -12.49
N ARG A 106 -27.29 7.06 -12.70
CA ARG A 106 -28.04 5.81 -12.58
C ARG A 106 -28.55 5.59 -11.15
N PHE A 107 -27.71 5.80 -10.14
CA PHE A 107 -28.09 5.70 -8.73
C PHE A 107 -29.23 6.67 -8.38
N VAL A 108 -29.16 7.91 -8.85
CA VAL A 108 -30.22 8.91 -8.63
C VAL A 108 -31.54 8.42 -9.25
N GLN A 109 -31.50 7.90 -10.48
CA GLN A 109 -32.68 7.41 -11.19
C GLN A 109 -33.32 6.20 -10.49
N GLU A 110 -32.52 5.23 -10.05
CA GLU A 110 -33.02 3.98 -9.47
C GLU A 110 -33.54 4.17 -8.04
N THR A 111 -32.88 5.02 -7.25
CA THR A 111 -33.18 5.13 -5.81
C THR A 111 -34.07 6.32 -5.47
N GLY A 112 -34.07 7.34 -6.33
CA GLY A 112 -34.67 8.65 -6.04
C GLY A 112 -34.01 9.33 -4.83
N LEU A 113 -32.74 9.01 -4.53
CA LEU A 113 -31.97 9.56 -3.41
C LEU A 113 -32.61 9.31 -2.04
N ARG A 114 -33.36 8.21 -1.89
CA ARG A 114 -33.97 7.81 -0.61
C ARG A 114 -32.96 7.40 0.46
N TYR A 115 -31.73 7.10 0.07
CA TYR A 115 -30.64 6.72 0.95
C TYR A 115 -29.30 7.20 0.37
N PRO A 116 -28.27 7.39 1.21
CA PRO A 116 -26.98 7.87 0.75
C PRO A 116 -26.25 6.82 -0.12
N LEU A 117 -25.49 7.29 -1.10
CA LEU A 117 -24.56 6.47 -1.87
C LEU A 117 -23.39 6.05 -0.98
N LYS A 118 -23.17 4.75 -0.81
CA LYS A 118 -22.05 4.22 -0.04
C LYS A 118 -20.97 3.69 -0.98
N ILE A 119 -19.75 4.17 -0.82
CA ILE A 119 -18.57 3.73 -1.58
C ILE A 119 -17.52 3.23 -0.61
N TRP A 120 -16.85 2.13 -0.94
CA TRP A 120 -15.75 1.59 -0.15
C TRP A 120 -14.45 1.70 -0.93
N SER A 121 -13.45 2.40 -0.39
CA SER A 121 -12.09 2.45 -0.94
C SER A 121 -11.21 1.41 -0.24
N ALA A 122 -11.21 0.20 -0.78
CA ALA A 122 -10.49 -0.92 -0.20
C ALA A 122 -8.97 -0.81 -0.49
N GLY A 123 -8.18 -0.52 0.55
CA GLY A 123 -6.72 -0.38 0.43
C GLY A 123 -6.28 1.02 0.01
N CYS A 124 -6.86 2.05 0.63
CA CYS A 124 -6.70 3.47 0.27
C CYS A 124 -5.29 4.07 0.46
N SER A 125 -4.30 3.28 0.93
CA SER A 125 -2.92 3.73 1.16
C SER A 125 -2.86 5.01 2.01
N SER A 126 -2.33 6.13 1.50
CA SER A 126 -2.32 7.44 2.20
C SER A 126 -3.60 8.28 2.04
N GLY A 127 -4.62 7.79 1.32
CA GLY A 127 -5.97 8.37 1.31
C GLY A 127 -6.33 9.22 0.09
N GLU A 128 -5.45 9.38 -0.90
CA GLU A 128 -5.72 10.19 -2.09
C GLU A 128 -6.90 9.66 -2.90
N GLU A 129 -7.09 8.33 -2.97
CA GLU A 129 -8.25 7.73 -3.63
C GLU A 129 -9.60 8.12 -2.98
N PRO A 130 -9.84 7.88 -1.67
CA PRO A 130 -11.10 8.28 -1.05
C PRO A 130 -11.33 9.79 -1.09
N TYR A 131 -10.28 10.61 -1.05
CA TYR A 131 -10.43 12.05 -1.27
C TYR A 131 -10.80 12.38 -2.72
N THR A 132 -10.21 11.70 -3.70
CA THR A 132 -10.57 11.87 -5.12
C THR A 132 -12.04 11.50 -5.36
N ILE A 133 -12.50 10.40 -4.75
CA ILE A 133 -13.91 10.00 -4.77
C ILE A 133 -14.78 11.11 -4.15
N ALA A 134 -14.40 11.63 -2.98
CA ALA A 134 -15.15 12.70 -2.31
C ALA A 134 -15.26 13.95 -3.18
N ILE A 135 -14.15 14.41 -3.78
CA ILE A 135 -14.14 15.56 -4.68
C ILE A 135 -15.09 15.33 -5.86
N THR A 136 -14.98 14.17 -6.51
CA THR A 136 -15.83 13.79 -7.65
C THR A 136 -17.33 13.79 -7.28
N LEU A 137 -17.68 13.24 -6.11
CA LEU A 137 -19.07 13.22 -5.63
C LEU A 137 -19.57 14.60 -5.23
N MET A 138 -18.70 15.45 -4.67
CA MET A 138 -19.03 16.84 -4.36
C MET A 138 -19.32 17.65 -5.62
N GLU A 139 -18.54 17.47 -6.68
CA GLU A 139 -18.82 18.08 -8.01
C GLU A 139 -20.15 17.58 -8.58
N CYS A 140 -20.49 16.30 -8.37
CA CYS A 140 -21.78 15.77 -8.80
C CYS A 140 -22.97 16.44 -8.08
N LYS A 141 -22.79 17.00 -6.87
CA LYS A 141 -23.86 17.72 -6.16
C LYS A 141 -24.30 19.00 -6.88
N GLU A 142 -23.49 19.56 -7.78
CA GLU A 142 -23.93 20.68 -8.62
C GLU A 142 -25.11 20.31 -9.52
N LYS A 143 -25.11 19.07 -10.03
CA LYS A 143 -26.21 18.50 -10.84
C LYS A 143 -27.27 17.82 -9.99
N PHE A 144 -26.87 17.23 -8.85
CA PHE A 144 -27.73 16.48 -7.95
C PHE A 144 -27.63 17.01 -6.50
N PRO A 145 -28.24 18.16 -6.17
CA PRO A 145 -28.01 18.83 -4.88
C PRO A 145 -28.37 18.00 -3.64
N ALA A 146 -29.35 17.09 -3.77
CA ALA A 146 -29.80 16.20 -2.70
C ALA A 146 -28.96 14.91 -2.58
N LEU A 147 -27.89 14.75 -3.38
CA LEU A 147 -27.01 13.59 -3.29
C LEU A 147 -26.25 13.60 -1.96
N GLU A 148 -26.55 12.63 -1.12
CA GLU A 148 -25.80 12.31 0.09
C GLU A 148 -24.93 11.08 -0.15
N PHE A 149 -23.73 11.06 0.44
CA PHE A 149 -22.81 9.95 0.27
C PHE A 149 -21.96 9.66 1.51
N GLN A 150 -21.43 8.45 1.58
CA GLN A 150 -20.51 7.98 2.62
C GLN A 150 -19.38 7.20 1.96
N ILE A 151 -18.15 7.48 2.39
CA ILE A 151 -16.95 6.76 1.95
C ILE A 151 -16.45 5.95 3.15
N LEU A 152 -16.34 4.64 2.94
CA LEU A 152 -15.92 3.62 3.90
C LEU A 152 -14.50 3.17 3.61
#